data_AF-A0A7C0UA14-F1
#
_entry.id   AF-A0A7C0UA14-F1
#
_cell.length_a   1.000
_cell.length_b   1.000
_cell.length_c   1.000
_cell.angle_alpha   90.00
_cell.angle_beta   90.00
_cell.angle_gamma   90.00
#
_symmetry.space_group_name_H-M   'P 1'
#
loop_
_entity.id
_entity.type
_entity.pdbx_description
1 polymer ?
#
loop_
_entity_poly.entity_id
_entity_poly.type
_entity_poly.pdbx_seq_one_letter_code
_entity_poly.pdbx_strand_id
1 'polypeptide(L)'
;MITAYKVFQILLGLILSGFILFFLLRYASNYVMFGESNQKFVIIDNLRTTSQNVYLSGNPVIFEDTVRFDFSSCYPAFNEPTEQPSIKCRFGEISPLVIPFFFMLKPKERVFVDRNHVDYGWWRVYFTEAIPETHVIFIPMDASDRTWDLMKEITMAFPDTKGFNINITFGFCDETLLENICGGDLCEKKGFLNILNMHRAPSSGCSETLGDEYLFVTISDSCRPAYVSKGICIKPVDEGIGYVYTPRSQDEFVYKDVADILSLILGGNQEDPFGISRAEKLYEYKNNLFMERLYLAARIMQMRAHILRSEYQSRCNPSLNSQSTYCVCHPLYDNLYSKLDDVIRNLRNDYTEYNEMESLKSSLDEAESVYQDLVKWGCET
;
A
#
# COMPACT_ATOMS: atom_id res chain seq x y z
N MET A 1 10.26 -22.15 -77.24
CA MET A 1 9.17 -21.63 -76.40
C MET A 1 9.22 -22.34 -75.05
N ILE A 2 9.94 -21.77 -74.07
CA ILE A 2 9.62 -22.07 -72.66
C ILE A 2 8.22 -21.48 -72.49
N THR A 3 7.23 -22.36 -72.51
CA THR A 3 5.81 -22.02 -72.55
C THR A 3 5.47 -21.11 -71.38
N ALA A 4 4.81 -19.98 -71.64
CA ALA A 4 4.37 -19.00 -70.63
C ALA A 4 3.68 -19.66 -69.42
N TYR A 5 3.09 -20.83 -69.62
CA TYR A 5 2.55 -21.72 -68.60
C TYR A 5 3.56 -22.11 -67.49
N LYS A 6 4.82 -22.44 -67.82
CA LYS A 6 5.84 -22.77 -66.82
C LYS A 6 6.24 -21.56 -65.98
N VAL A 7 6.35 -20.38 -66.60
CA VAL A 7 6.63 -19.13 -65.89
C VAL A 7 5.47 -18.77 -64.97
N PHE A 8 4.23 -18.95 -65.43
CA PHE A 8 3.02 -18.74 -64.62
C PHE A 8 2.95 -19.71 -63.43
N GLN A 9 3.26 -21.00 -63.61
CA GLN A 9 3.34 -21.97 -62.50
C GLN A 9 4.40 -21.59 -61.46
N ILE A 10 5.57 -21.10 -61.89
CA ILE A 10 6.63 -20.66 -60.98
C ILE A 10 6.18 -19.42 -60.19
N LEU A 11 5.58 -18.43 -60.86
CA LEU A 11 5.05 -17.23 -60.21
C LEU A 11 3.91 -17.56 -59.23
N LEU A 12 2.96 -18.41 -59.64
CA LEU A 12 1.87 -18.85 -58.78
C LEU A 12 2.41 -19.64 -57.57
N GLY A 13 3.41 -20.50 -57.79
CA GLY A 13 4.09 -21.24 -56.74
C GLY A 13 4.77 -20.32 -55.71
N LEU A 14 5.49 -19.30 -56.18
CA LEU A 14 6.09 -18.28 -55.31
C LEU A 14 5.05 -17.50 -54.50
N ILE A 15 3.94 -17.09 -55.13
CA ILE A 15 2.84 -16.40 -54.45
C ILE A 15 2.21 -17.31 -53.39
N LEU A 16 1.95 -18.58 -53.73
CA LEU A 16 1.34 -19.54 -52.81
C LEU A 16 2.27 -19.86 -51.63
N SER A 17 3.56 -20.06 -51.90
CA SER A 17 4.57 -20.27 -50.86
C SER A 17 4.72 -19.05 -49.96
N GLY A 18 4.71 -17.84 -50.51
CA GLY A 18 4.71 -16.59 -49.74
C GLY A 18 3.47 -16.45 -48.85
N PHE A 19 2.29 -16.80 -49.36
CA PHE A 19 1.04 -16.79 -48.61
C PHE A 19 1.05 -17.81 -47.46
N ILE A 20 1.50 -19.05 -47.73
CA ILE A 20 1.63 -20.10 -46.70
C ILE A 20 2.63 -19.68 -45.63
N LEU A 21 3.80 -19.15 -46.02
CA LEU A 21 4.83 -18.68 -45.09
C LEU A 21 4.30 -17.54 -44.21
N PHE A 22 3.61 -16.56 -44.80
CA PHE A 22 2.99 -15.46 -44.07
C PHE A 22 1.98 -15.97 -43.04
N PHE A 23 1.12 -16.91 -43.41
CA PHE A 23 0.15 -17.50 -42.48
C PHE A 23 0.82 -18.30 -41.36
N LEU A 24 1.85 -19.10 -41.68
CA LEU A 24 2.58 -19.87 -40.67
C LEU A 24 3.32 -18.96 -39.68
N LEU A 25 3.98 -17.91 -40.16
CA LEU A 25 4.66 -16.93 -39.30
C LEU A 25 3.65 -16.21 -38.38
N ARG A 26 2.51 -15.78 -38.94
CA ARG A 26 1.46 -15.10 -38.16
C ARG A 26 0.81 -16.03 -37.13
N TYR A 27 0.54 -17.29 -37.50
CA TYR A 27 -0.05 -18.28 -36.60
C TYR A 27 0.93 -18.66 -35.48
N ALA A 28 2.19 -18.92 -35.80
CA ALA A 28 3.23 -19.21 -34.82
C ALA A 28 3.43 -18.03 -33.85
N SER A 29 3.48 -16.80 -34.37
CA SER A 29 3.59 -15.59 -33.54
C SER A 29 2.41 -15.43 -32.58
N ASN A 30 1.18 -15.64 -33.05
CA ASN A 30 0.00 -15.54 -32.20
C ASN A 30 -0.05 -16.65 -31.13
N TYR A 31 0.36 -17.87 -31.48
CA TYR A 31 0.40 -18.98 -30.55
C TYR A 31 1.42 -18.75 -29.42
N VAL A 32 2.60 -18.21 -29.75
CA VAL A 32 3.61 -17.84 -28.76
C VAL A 32 3.08 -16.75 -27.82
N MET A 33 2.47 -15.68 -28.35
CA MET A 33 1.88 -14.62 -27.51
C MET A 33 0.75 -15.12 -26.60
N PHE A 34 -0.10 -16.04 -27.09
CA PHE A 34 -1.15 -16.65 -26.28
C PHE A 34 -0.57 -17.53 -25.17
N GLY A 35 0.47 -18.31 -25.48
CA GLY A 35 1.21 -19.09 -24.49
C GLY A 35 1.85 -18.24 -23.40
N GLU A 36 2.51 -17.15 -23.77
CA GLU A 36 3.10 -16.20 -22.81
C GLU A 36 2.05 -15.52 -21.93
N SER A 37 0.93 -15.08 -22.52
CA SER A 37 -0.15 -14.43 -21.76
C SER A 37 -0.75 -15.39 -20.73
N ASN A 38 -1.00 -16.65 -21.11
CA ASN A 38 -1.48 -17.67 -20.18
C ASN A 38 -0.50 -17.93 -19.03
N GLN A 39 0.81 -17.97 -19.31
CA GLN A 39 1.80 -18.11 -18.24
C GLN A 39 1.81 -16.91 -17.30
N LYS A 40 1.71 -15.68 -17.83
CA LYS A 40 1.60 -14.46 -17.02
C LYS A 40 0.35 -14.48 -16.13
N PHE A 41 -0.79 -14.95 -16.65
CA PHE A 41 -2.01 -15.14 -15.86
C PHE A 41 -1.80 -16.11 -14.70
N VAL A 42 -1.24 -17.30 -14.98
CA VAL A 42 -0.98 -18.31 -13.94
C VAL A 42 -0.06 -17.75 -12.85
N ILE A 43 0.98 -16.99 -13.23
CA ILE A 43 1.91 -16.40 -12.27
C ILE A 43 1.23 -15.38 -11.35
N ILE A 44 0.40 -14.47 -11.90
CA ILE A 44 -0.31 -13.50 -11.05
C ILE A 44 -1.39 -14.18 -10.20
N ASP A 45 -2.07 -15.22 -10.71
CA ASP A 45 -3.04 -15.99 -9.92
C ASP A 45 -2.35 -16.73 -8.75
N ASN A 46 -1.15 -17.25 -8.99
CA ASN A 46 -0.29 -17.83 -7.95
C ASN A 46 0.20 -16.78 -6.95
N LEU A 47 0.56 -15.57 -7.41
CA LEU A 47 0.93 -14.46 -6.51
C LEU A 47 -0.25 -14.07 -5.62
N ARG A 48 -1.47 -13.96 -6.18
CA ARG A 48 -2.70 -13.71 -5.42
C ARG A 48 -2.91 -14.79 -4.36
N THR A 49 -2.80 -16.06 -4.74
CA THR A 49 -2.98 -17.20 -3.82
C THR A 49 -1.90 -17.23 -2.74
N THR A 50 -0.65 -16.92 -3.09
CA THR A 50 0.46 -16.79 -2.14
C THR A 50 0.18 -15.68 -1.14
N SER A 51 -0.28 -14.53 -1.62
CA SER A 51 -0.64 -13.39 -0.77
C SER A 51 -1.76 -13.76 0.20
N GLN A 52 -2.79 -14.49 -0.25
CA GLN A 52 -3.83 -15.02 0.65
C GLN A 52 -3.27 -15.95 1.74
N ASN A 53 -2.32 -16.81 1.40
CA ASN A 53 -1.67 -17.69 2.37
C ASN A 53 -0.82 -16.89 3.38
N VAL A 54 -0.10 -15.86 2.93
CA VAL A 54 0.68 -14.95 3.80
C VAL A 54 -0.25 -14.15 4.71
N TYR A 55 -1.37 -13.65 4.20
CA TYR A 55 -2.39 -12.95 4.99
C TYR A 55 -2.89 -13.80 6.18
N LEU A 56 -3.22 -15.07 5.91
CA LEU A 56 -3.74 -15.98 6.94
C LEU A 56 -2.66 -16.45 7.91
N SER A 57 -1.49 -16.85 7.39
CA SER A 57 -0.42 -17.45 8.20
C SER A 57 0.46 -16.43 8.92
N GLY A 58 0.65 -15.25 8.35
CA GLY A 58 1.64 -14.26 8.78
C GLY A 58 3.08 -14.65 8.50
N ASN A 59 3.33 -15.70 7.71
CA ASN A 59 4.67 -16.12 7.35
C ASN A 59 5.09 -15.45 6.04
N PRO A 60 6.16 -14.65 6.00
CA PRO A 60 6.61 -14.02 4.77
C PRO A 60 7.19 -15.04 3.78
N VAL A 61 7.09 -14.73 2.49
CA VAL A 61 7.54 -15.61 1.39
C VAL A 61 8.21 -14.79 0.29
N ILE A 62 9.28 -15.32 -0.29
CA ILE A 62 9.82 -14.82 -1.56
C ILE A 62 9.08 -15.47 -2.71
N PHE A 63 8.42 -14.66 -3.53
CA PHE A 63 7.76 -15.12 -4.75
C PHE A 63 8.69 -14.96 -5.96
N GLU A 64 9.13 -16.10 -6.50
CA GLU A 64 10.19 -16.19 -7.49
C GLU A 64 9.70 -16.05 -8.94
N ASP A 65 8.44 -16.37 -9.21
CA ASP A 65 7.98 -16.53 -10.59
C ASP A 65 7.85 -15.21 -11.37
N THR A 66 7.85 -14.06 -10.69
CA THR A 66 7.84 -12.73 -11.32
C THR A 66 9.12 -12.42 -12.11
N VAL A 67 10.23 -13.12 -11.88
CA VAL A 67 11.48 -12.92 -12.63
C VAL A 67 11.39 -13.26 -14.12
N ARG A 68 10.37 -14.04 -14.49
CA ARG A 68 10.22 -14.57 -15.87
C ARG A 68 9.69 -13.54 -16.85
N PHE A 69 8.89 -12.58 -16.38
CA PHE A 69 8.15 -11.65 -17.23
C PHE A 69 8.09 -10.24 -16.64
N ASP A 70 7.61 -9.30 -17.46
CA ASP A 70 7.28 -7.95 -17.01
C ASP A 70 5.81 -7.88 -16.54
N PHE A 71 5.63 -7.56 -15.26
CA PHE A 71 4.33 -7.37 -14.61
C PHE A 71 4.12 -5.93 -14.13
N SER A 72 4.97 -4.98 -14.52
CA SER A 72 4.87 -3.57 -14.13
C SER A 72 3.54 -2.92 -14.47
N SER A 73 2.84 -3.45 -15.49
CA SER A 73 1.51 -2.98 -15.89
C SER A 73 0.35 -3.42 -14.98
N CYS A 74 0.59 -4.31 -14.02
CA CYS A 74 -0.45 -4.81 -13.13
C CYS A 74 -0.70 -3.85 -11.97
N TYR A 75 -1.95 -3.67 -11.59
CA TYR A 75 -2.38 -2.88 -10.43
C TYR A 75 -3.67 -3.43 -9.82
N PRO A 76 -3.91 -3.27 -8.51
CA PRO A 76 -5.19 -3.63 -7.92
C PRO A 76 -6.25 -2.62 -8.35
N ALA A 77 -7.45 -3.09 -8.61
CA ALA A 77 -8.58 -2.26 -9.02
C ALA A 77 -9.80 -2.56 -8.16
N PHE A 78 -10.53 -1.51 -7.81
CA PHE A 78 -11.84 -1.58 -7.17
C PHE A 78 -12.72 -0.49 -7.81
N ASN A 79 -13.33 -0.83 -8.94
CA ASN A 79 -13.95 0.17 -9.81
C ASN A 79 -15.30 0.64 -9.27
N GLU A 80 -16.04 -0.24 -8.58
CA GLU A 80 -17.33 0.07 -7.98
C GLU A 80 -17.53 -0.70 -6.66
N PRO A 81 -18.34 -0.17 -5.71
CA PRO A 81 -18.65 -0.85 -4.45
C PRO A 81 -19.33 -2.23 -4.62
N THR A 82 -19.92 -2.48 -5.78
CA THR A 82 -20.64 -3.71 -6.14
C THR A 82 -19.74 -4.74 -6.83
N GLU A 83 -18.57 -4.32 -7.33
CA GLU A 83 -17.63 -5.19 -8.03
C GLU A 83 -16.62 -5.80 -7.05
N GLN A 84 -16.25 -7.07 -7.28
CA GLN A 84 -15.21 -7.69 -6.49
C GLN A 84 -13.85 -7.10 -6.88
N PRO A 85 -12.99 -6.74 -5.91
CA PRO A 85 -11.69 -6.20 -6.24
C PRO A 85 -10.89 -7.19 -7.10
N SER A 86 -10.02 -6.69 -7.96
CA SER A 86 -9.29 -7.50 -8.93
C SER A 86 -7.87 -6.99 -9.15
N ILE A 87 -7.05 -7.80 -9.81
CA ILE A 87 -5.75 -7.40 -10.35
C ILE A 87 -5.91 -7.18 -11.85
N LYS A 88 -5.82 -5.92 -12.29
CA LYS A 88 -5.88 -5.56 -13.71
C LYS A 88 -4.47 -5.42 -14.26
N CYS A 89 -4.20 -6.09 -15.38
CA CYS A 89 -2.95 -6.02 -16.13
C CYS A 89 -3.25 -5.75 -17.61
N ARG A 90 -2.25 -5.33 -18.40
CA ARG A 90 -2.42 -5.15 -19.86
C ARG A 90 -2.83 -6.43 -20.60
N PHE A 91 -2.50 -7.60 -20.05
CA PHE A 91 -2.83 -8.90 -20.64
C PHE A 91 -4.16 -9.48 -20.11
N GLY A 92 -4.83 -8.77 -19.19
CA GLY A 92 -6.17 -9.06 -18.70
C GLY A 92 -6.28 -9.00 -17.18
N GLU A 93 -7.34 -9.60 -16.63
CA GLU A 93 -7.80 -9.34 -15.26
C GLU A 93 -7.98 -10.61 -14.44
N ILE A 94 -7.57 -10.58 -13.17
CA ILE A 94 -7.68 -11.69 -12.21
C ILE A 94 -8.56 -11.26 -11.05
N SER A 95 -9.65 -11.99 -10.83
CA SER A 95 -10.66 -11.74 -9.80
C SER A 95 -11.12 -13.07 -9.18
N PRO A 96 -11.59 -13.11 -7.92
CA PRO A 96 -11.59 -12.01 -6.95
C PRO A 96 -10.31 -11.89 -6.14
N LEU A 97 -9.99 -10.66 -5.77
CA LEU A 97 -9.01 -10.30 -4.76
C LEU A 97 -9.73 -10.13 -3.42
N VAL A 98 -9.69 -11.18 -2.60
CA VAL A 98 -10.51 -11.31 -1.38
C VAL A 98 -9.89 -10.60 -0.16
N ILE A 99 -8.60 -10.28 -0.23
CA ILE A 99 -7.85 -9.62 0.85
C ILE A 99 -7.33 -8.26 0.38
N PRO A 100 -7.07 -7.31 1.30
CA PRO A 100 -6.34 -6.11 0.95
C PRO A 100 -4.92 -6.46 0.53
N PHE A 101 -4.57 -6.17 -0.72
CA PHE A 101 -3.29 -6.52 -1.30
C PHE A 101 -2.68 -5.33 -2.05
N PHE A 102 -1.59 -4.80 -1.51
CA PHE A 102 -0.80 -3.75 -2.12
C PHE A 102 0.43 -4.35 -2.77
N PHE A 103 0.79 -3.90 -3.96
CA PHE A 103 1.96 -4.45 -4.62
C PHE A 103 2.63 -3.47 -5.56
N MET A 104 3.96 -3.52 -5.53
CA MET A 104 4.83 -2.98 -6.55
C MET A 104 5.40 -4.16 -7.34
N LEU A 105 5.35 -4.10 -8.67
CA LEU A 105 5.98 -5.11 -9.52
C LEU A 105 6.94 -4.39 -10.46
N LYS A 106 8.21 -4.79 -10.43
CA LYS A 106 9.23 -4.33 -11.37
C LYS A 106 9.52 -5.41 -12.43
N PRO A 107 9.97 -5.03 -13.63
CA PRO A 107 10.23 -6.01 -14.69
C PRO A 107 11.28 -7.03 -14.26
N LYS A 108 10.94 -8.32 -14.30
CA LYS A 108 11.85 -9.44 -14.04
C LYS A 108 12.50 -9.45 -12.65
N GLU A 109 11.83 -8.89 -11.65
CA GLU A 109 12.29 -8.93 -10.27
C GLU A 109 11.46 -9.91 -9.43
N ARG A 110 12.09 -10.50 -8.41
CA ARG A 110 11.40 -11.28 -7.38
C ARG A 110 10.67 -10.31 -6.46
N VAL A 111 9.63 -10.78 -5.77
CA VAL A 111 8.94 -9.97 -4.77
C VAL A 111 8.92 -10.65 -3.41
N PHE A 112 9.18 -9.87 -2.38
CA PHE A 112 8.97 -10.27 -1.00
C PHE A 112 7.50 -10.02 -0.66
N VAL A 113 6.81 -11.07 -0.24
CA VAL A 113 5.41 -11.02 0.16
C VAL A 113 5.33 -11.12 1.68
N ASP A 114 4.80 -10.08 2.31
CA ASP A 114 4.65 -10.01 3.77
C ASP A 114 3.24 -9.55 4.16
N ARG A 115 2.92 -9.69 5.45
CA ARG A 115 1.69 -9.21 6.06
C ARG A 115 1.99 -8.04 6.99
N ASN A 116 1.29 -6.95 6.76
CA ASN A 116 1.28 -5.80 7.65
C ASN A 116 -0.14 -5.46 8.13
N HIS A 117 -0.28 -4.43 8.95
CA HIS A 117 -1.54 -4.02 9.54
C HIS A 117 -1.60 -2.53 9.86
N VAL A 118 -2.84 -2.04 9.96
CA VAL A 118 -3.17 -0.80 10.66
C VAL A 118 -3.95 -1.18 11.92
N ASP A 119 -3.59 -0.57 13.05
CA ASP A 119 -4.22 -0.80 14.35
C ASP A 119 -4.81 0.50 14.87
N TYR A 120 -6.11 0.49 15.16
CA TYR A 120 -6.82 1.61 15.79
C TYR A 120 -7.17 1.31 17.27
N GLY A 121 -6.50 0.31 17.86
CA GLY A 121 -6.70 -0.16 19.24
C GLY A 121 -7.91 -1.08 19.40
N TRP A 122 -9.09 -0.65 18.93
CA TRP A 122 -10.33 -1.43 18.98
C TRP A 122 -10.57 -2.27 17.72
N TRP A 123 -9.84 -2.00 16.64
CA TRP A 123 -9.88 -2.77 15.40
C TRP A 123 -8.52 -2.77 14.72
N ARG A 124 -8.09 -3.98 14.35
CA ARG A 124 -6.87 -4.21 13.56
C ARG A 124 -7.22 -4.78 12.20
N VAL A 125 -6.76 -4.11 11.14
CA VAL A 125 -6.93 -4.55 9.76
C VAL A 125 -5.59 -4.98 9.20
N TYR A 126 -5.50 -6.24 8.79
CA TYR A 126 -4.33 -6.75 8.09
C TYR A 126 -4.44 -6.47 6.59
N PHE A 127 -3.28 -6.35 5.95
CA PHE A 127 -3.13 -6.33 4.50
C PHE A 127 -1.84 -7.05 4.13
N THR A 128 -1.75 -7.48 2.88
CA THR A 128 -0.51 -8.04 2.35
C THR A 128 0.15 -7.07 1.40
N GLU A 129 1.47 -7.08 1.42
CA GLU A 129 2.31 -6.31 0.51
C GLU A 129 3.19 -7.25 -0.31
N ALA A 130 3.34 -6.99 -1.61
CA ALA A 130 4.36 -7.64 -2.44
C ALA A 130 5.30 -6.56 -2.99
N ILE A 131 6.54 -6.56 -2.50
CA ILE A 131 7.52 -5.51 -2.75
C ILE A 131 8.81 -6.15 -3.28
N PRO A 132 9.35 -5.70 -4.42
CA PRO A 132 10.64 -6.17 -4.92
C PRO A 132 11.80 -5.49 -4.17
N GLU A 133 13.03 -5.79 -4.57
CA GLU A 133 14.21 -5.07 -4.07
C GLU A 133 14.06 -3.55 -4.28
N THR A 134 14.22 -2.80 -3.19
CA THR A 134 13.88 -1.39 -3.13
C THR A 134 14.75 -0.64 -2.14
N HIS A 135 15.14 0.57 -2.51
CA HIS A 135 15.93 1.47 -1.69
C HIS A 135 15.13 2.74 -1.40
N VAL A 136 14.70 2.93 -0.15
CA VAL A 136 13.91 4.10 0.27
C VAL A 136 14.85 5.18 0.80
N ILE A 137 14.89 6.32 0.14
CA ILE A 137 15.79 7.43 0.46
C ILE A 137 15.01 8.58 1.04
N PHE A 138 15.22 8.85 2.32
CA PHE A 138 14.58 9.96 3.03
C PHE A 138 15.35 11.27 2.82
N ILE A 139 14.60 12.35 2.63
CA ILE A 139 15.12 13.72 2.54
C ILE A 139 14.35 14.58 3.55
N PRO A 140 14.73 14.57 4.84
CA PRO A 140 14.09 15.39 5.86
C PRO A 140 14.59 16.83 5.75
N MET A 141 13.72 17.81 5.51
CA MET A 141 14.14 19.22 5.34
C MET A 141 14.24 20.01 6.65
N ASP A 142 13.76 19.43 7.75
CA ASP A 142 13.85 19.98 9.11
C ASP A 142 14.39 18.91 10.08
N ALA A 143 14.38 19.14 11.41
CA ALA A 143 14.85 18.20 12.44
C ALA A 143 13.79 17.89 13.52
N SER A 144 12.51 18.14 13.22
CA SER A 144 11.40 18.07 14.19
C SER A 144 11.05 16.64 14.60
N ASP A 145 10.49 16.46 15.80
CA ASP A 145 9.99 15.15 16.25
C ASP A 145 8.99 14.56 15.25
N ARG A 146 8.06 15.39 14.77
CA ARG A 146 7.05 15.02 13.77
C ARG A 146 7.66 14.44 12.48
N THR A 147 8.70 15.07 11.93
CA THR A 147 9.38 14.54 10.73
C THR A 147 10.08 13.22 11.02
N TRP A 148 10.71 13.06 12.19
CA TRP A 148 11.45 11.85 12.55
C TRP A 148 10.54 10.68 12.89
N ASP A 149 9.45 10.93 13.60
CA ASP A 149 8.47 9.91 13.96
C ASP A 149 7.72 9.44 12.72
N LEU A 150 7.40 10.34 11.78
CA LEU A 150 6.88 9.96 10.47
C LEU A 150 7.85 9.06 9.69
N MET A 151 9.16 9.35 9.68
CA MET A 151 10.15 8.46 9.05
C MET A 151 10.20 7.08 9.72
N LYS A 152 10.08 7.02 11.06
CA LYS A 152 10.02 5.74 11.79
C LYS A 152 8.77 4.96 11.40
N GLU A 153 7.60 5.60 11.38
CA GLU A 153 6.34 4.97 10.98
C GLU A 153 6.43 4.40 9.57
N ILE A 154 6.89 5.20 8.59
CA ILE A 154 7.08 4.74 7.21
C ILE A 154 8.04 3.55 7.17
N THR A 155 9.19 3.64 7.84
CA THR A 155 10.16 2.54 7.91
C THR A 155 9.56 1.28 8.55
N MET A 156 8.72 1.44 9.58
CA MET A 156 8.02 0.33 10.24
C MET A 156 6.99 -0.34 9.33
N ALA A 157 6.42 0.38 8.37
CA ALA A 157 5.45 -0.14 7.42
C ALA A 157 6.04 -1.02 6.31
N PHE A 158 7.35 -0.93 6.05
CA PHE A 158 8.01 -1.84 5.10
C PHE A 158 8.38 -3.19 5.75
N PRO A 159 8.50 -4.28 4.98
CA PRO A 159 8.84 -5.59 5.51
C PRO A 159 10.28 -5.65 6.04
N ASP A 160 10.53 -6.53 7.03
CA ASP A 160 11.89 -6.86 7.45
C ASP A 160 12.44 -8.00 6.60
N THR A 161 13.31 -7.68 5.65
CA THR A 161 13.88 -8.66 4.71
C THR A 161 15.17 -9.30 5.21
N LYS A 162 15.55 -9.09 6.47
CA LYS A 162 16.78 -9.64 7.02
C LYS A 162 16.83 -11.17 6.93
N GLY A 163 17.88 -11.68 6.28
CA GLY A 163 18.08 -13.12 6.08
C GLY A 163 17.38 -13.70 4.86
N PHE A 164 16.71 -12.86 4.06
CA PHE A 164 16.22 -13.19 2.74
C PHE A 164 17.18 -12.67 1.66
N ASN A 165 17.01 -13.11 0.41
CA ASN A 165 17.85 -12.73 -0.73
C ASN A 165 17.23 -11.58 -1.57
N ILE A 166 16.32 -10.82 -0.98
CA ILE A 166 15.73 -9.59 -1.48
C ILE A 166 15.98 -8.55 -0.41
N ASN A 167 16.46 -7.38 -0.78
CA ASN A 167 16.81 -6.34 0.20
C ASN A 167 15.86 -5.16 0.09
N ILE A 168 15.20 -4.81 1.19
CA ILE A 168 14.53 -3.51 1.33
C ILE A 168 15.35 -2.70 2.32
N THR A 169 15.88 -1.59 1.83
CA THR A 169 16.87 -0.81 2.57
C THR A 169 16.55 0.67 2.56
N PHE A 170 17.13 1.40 3.52
CA PHE A 170 16.80 2.77 3.85
C PHE A 170 18.07 3.60 4.01
N GLY A 171 17.98 4.88 3.65
CA GLY A 171 19.08 5.83 3.83
C GLY A 171 18.62 7.28 3.75
N PHE A 172 19.55 8.21 3.95
CA PHE A 172 19.38 9.63 3.68
C PHE A 172 20.17 10.02 2.44
N CYS A 173 19.75 11.07 1.74
CA CYS A 173 20.60 11.72 0.74
C CYS A 173 21.17 13.02 1.29
N ASP A 174 22.47 13.28 1.10
CA ASP A 174 23.10 14.57 1.37
C ASP A 174 23.99 14.98 0.20
N GLU A 175 23.58 16.06 -0.49
CA GLU A 175 24.16 16.73 -1.66
C GLU A 175 24.66 15.84 -2.81
N THR A 176 25.58 14.91 -2.59
CA THR A 176 26.17 14.02 -3.62
C THR A 176 26.33 12.57 -3.19
N LEU A 177 25.88 12.17 -1.99
CA LEU A 177 26.00 10.79 -1.53
C LEU A 177 24.78 10.40 -0.69
N LEU A 178 24.45 9.11 -0.72
CA LEU A 178 23.73 8.53 0.40
C LEU A 178 24.60 8.76 1.64
N GLU A 179 24.07 9.47 2.64
CA GLU A 179 24.84 9.76 3.84
C GLU A 179 25.35 8.42 4.40
N ASN A 180 26.60 8.38 4.87
CA ASN A 180 27.31 7.18 5.31
C ASN A 180 26.67 6.57 6.58
N ILE A 181 25.50 6.00 6.41
CA ILE A 181 24.71 5.37 7.46
C ILE A 181 25.10 3.88 7.46
N CYS A 182 24.95 3.17 8.58
CA CYS A 182 25.33 1.75 8.71
C CYS A 182 26.76 1.35 8.29
N GLY A 183 27.73 2.27 8.33
CA GLY A 183 29.12 1.98 7.95
C GLY A 183 29.44 2.23 6.47
N GLY A 184 28.59 2.98 5.77
CA GLY A 184 28.80 3.40 4.38
C GLY A 184 27.82 2.77 3.37
N ASP A 185 26.80 2.07 3.85
CA ASP A 185 25.83 1.34 3.02
C ASP A 185 24.39 1.62 3.48
N LEU A 186 23.41 1.38 2.61
CA LEU A 186 22.01 1.45 3.00
C LEU A 186 21.69 0.42 4.10
N CYS A 187 20.82 0.82 5.02
CA CYS A 187 20.46 -0.01 6.16
C CYS A 187 19.22 -0.86 5.88
N GLU A 188 19.22 -2.11 6.31
CA GLU A 188 17.96 -2.83 6.53
C GLU A 188 17.12 -2.17 7.64
N LYS A 189 15.82 -2.45 7.66
CA LYS A 189 14.80 -1.86 8.55
C LYS A 189 15.28 -1.63 9.99
N LYS A 190 15.75 -2.70 10.67
CA LYS A 190 16.16 -2.61 12.08
C LYS A 190 17.39 -1.72 12.28
N GLY A 191 18.34 -1.75 11.35
CA GLY A 191 19.52 -0.88 11.38
C GLY A 191 19.08 0.58 11.27
N PHE A 192 18.24 0.89 10.29
CA PHE A 192 17.78 2.25 10.05
C PHE A 192 16.96 2.82 11.20
N LEU A 193 16.05 2.03 11.78
CA LEU A 193 15.28 2.45 12.96
C LEU A 193 16.17 2.82 14.15
N ASN A 194 17.31 2.13 14.35
CA ASN A 194 18.27 2.51 15.38
C ASN A 194 18.94 3.85 15.07
N ILE A 195 19.27 4.12 13.81
CA ILE A 195 19.81 5.42 13.40
C ILE A 195 18.81 6.54 13.63
N LEU A 196 17.54 6.35 13.28
CA LEU A 196 16.47 7.34 13.53
C LEU A 196 16.29 7.68 15.02
N ASN A 197 16.69 6.78 15.92
CA ASN A 197 16.68 7.03 17.37
C ASN A 197 17.95 7.71 17.89
N MET A 198 19.06 7.65 17.16
CA MET A 198 20.37 8.14 17.60
C MET A 198 20.81 9.44 16.91
N HIS A 199 20.33 9.69 15.70
CA HIS A 199 20.80 10.79 14.86
C HIS A 199 19.64 11.61 14.29
N ARG A 200 19.79 12.94 14.32
CA ARG A 200 18.86 13.89 13.72
C ARG A 200 19.62 15.04 13.06
N ALA A 201 19.48 15.15 11.75
CA ALA A 201 19.99 16.27 10.97
C ALA A 201 19.05 16.54 9.77
N PRO A 202 18.83 17.81 9.41
CA PRO A 202 18.16 18.14 8.16
C PRO A 202 19.09 17.84 6.97
N SER A 203 18.50 17.43 5.85
CA SER A 203 19.17 17.27 4.55
C SER A 203 18.92 18.51 3.68
N SER A 204 19.94 18.94 2.93
CA SER A 204 19.83 20.04 1.96
C SER A 204 19.28 19.61 0.59
N GLY A 205 18.96 18.32 0.42
CA GLY A 205 18.41 17.74 -0.81
C GLY A 205 19.37 16.82 -1.55
N CYS A 206 18.84 16.14 -2.58
CA CYS A 206 19.61 15.17 -3.38
C CYS A 206 19.92 15.74 -4.77
N SER A 207 21.21 15.97 -5.08
CA SER A 207 21.60 16.53 -6.39
C SER A 207 21.84 15.47 -7.47
N GLU A 208 22.01 14.20 -7.09
CA GLU A 208 22.31 13.11 -8.02
C GLU A 208 21.05 12.47 -8.63
N THR A 209 21.12 12.16 -9.92
CA THR A 209 20.14 11.28 -10.58
C THR A 209 20.39 9.84 -10.18
N LEU A 210 19.93 9.44 -9.00
CA LEU A 210 19.85 8.01 -8.65
C LEU A 210 18.88 7.28 -9.61
N GLY A 211 19.12 5.99 -9.80
CA GLY A 211 18.36 5.11 -10.69
C GLY A 211 16.90 4.90 -10.25
N ASP A 212 16.12 4.22 -11.09
CA ASP A 212 14.68 3.98 -10.87
C ASP A 212 14.41 2.99 -9.72
N GLU A 213 15.44 2.31 -9.22
CA GLU A 213 15.40 1.42 -8.07
C GLU A 213 15.23 2.14 -6.72
N TYR A 214 15.49 3.46 -6.69
CA TYR A 214 15.38 4.31 -5.51
C TYR A 214 14.01 5.00 -5.41
N LEU A 215 13.38 4.90 -4.25
CA LEU A 215 12.16 5.62 -3.90
C LEU A 215 12.49 6.79 -2.98
N PHE A 216 12.34 8.00 -3.48
CA PHE A 216 12.58 9.21 -2.70
C PHE A 216 11.36 9.59 -1.86
N VAL A 217 11.60 9.90 -0.59
CA VAL A 217 10.59 10.40 0.35
C VAL A 217 11.11 11.69 0.96
N THR A 218 10.63 12.82 0.44
CA THR A 218 10.93 14.14 1.01
C THR A 218 9.90 14.47 2.08
N ILE A 219 10.33 14.97 3.23
CA ILE A 219 9.42 15.43 4.28
C ILE A 219 9.73 16.90 4.57
N SER A 220 8.74 17.77 4.35
CA SER A 220 8.89 19.22 4.50
C SER A 220 7.56 19.95 4.60
N ASP A 221 7.48 20.97 5.45
CA ASP A 221 6.37 21.92 5.49
C ASP A 221 6.22 22.71 4.16
N SER A 222 7.28 22.77 3.34
CA SER A 222 7.30 23.47 2.04
C SER A 222 6.88 22.61 0.85
N CYS A 223 6.54 21.33 1.07
CA CYS A 223 6.08 20.43 0.02
C CYS A 223 4.87 21.01 -0.72
N ARG A 224 4.90 20.94 -2.06
CA ARG A 224 3.83 21.37 -2.98
C ARG A 224 3.98 20.62 -4.32
N PRO A 225 2.94 20.54 -5.17
CA PRO A 225 2.99 19.73 -6.40
C PRO A 225 4.19 20.05 -7.29
N ALA A 226 4.53 21.34 -7.46
CA ALA A 226 5.66 21.79 -8.29
C ALA A 226 7.06 21.43 -7.75
N TYR A 227 7.19 20.97 -6.50
CA TYR A 227 8.47 20.56 -5.90
C TYR A 227 8.83 19.11 -6.21
N VAL A 228 7.88 18.28 -6.65
CA VAL A 228 8.10 16.83 -6.75
C VAL A 228 8.51 16.47 -8.17
N SER A 229 9.81 16.31 -8.39
CA SER A 229 10.36 15.82 -9.67
C SER A 229 10.57 14.30 -9.67
N LYS A 230 10.80 13.71 -8.49
CA LYS A 230 10.97 12.26 -8.28
C LYS A 230 10.46 11.86 -6.88
N GLY A 231 9.85 10.68 -6.77
CA GLY A 231 9.41 10.11 -5.50
C GLY A 231 8.19 10.85 -4.97
N ILE A 232 8.03 10.91 -3.65
CA ILE A 232 6.93 11.65 -3.01
C ILE A 232 7.44 12.77 -2.11
N CYS A 233 6.60 13.77 -1.91
CA CYS A 233 6.84 14.85 -0.95
C CYS A 233 5.71 14.87 0.06
N ILE A 234 6.03 14.72 1.35
CA ILE A 234 5.07 14.68 2.45
C ILE A 234 5.15 15.99 3.22
N LYS A 235 4.01 16.66 3.35
CA LYS A 235 3.81 17.83 4.19
C LYS A 235 3.07 17.41 5.46
N PRO A 236 3.76 17.17 6.58
CA PRO A 236 3.09 16.88 7.83
C PRO A 236 2.36 18.14 8.31
N VAL A 237 1.08 18.02 8.66
CA VAL A 237 0.29 19.15 9.18
C VAL A 237 0.08 18.96 10.68
N ASP A 238 -0.50 17.83 11.06
CA ASP A 238 -0.70 17.44 12.46
C ASP A 238 -0.17 16.02 12.71
N GLU A 239 -0.32 15.52 13.94
CA GLU A 239 0.15 14.19 14.32
C GLU A 239 -0.61 13.10 13.55
N GLY A 240 0.12 12.36 12.70
CA GLY A 240 -0.45 11.29 11.88
C GLY A 240 -1.37 11.74 10.73
N ILE A 241 -1.40 13.03 10.37
CA ILE A 241 -2.14 13.54 9.21
C ILE A 241 -1.39 14.64 8.47
N GLY A 242 -1.55 14.68 7.16
CA GLY A 242 -0.98 15.71 6.31
C GLY A 242 -1.23 15.45 4.85
N TYR A 243 -0.43 16.11 4.00
CA TYR A 243 -0.53 15.98 2.56
C TYR A 243 0.63 15.17 1.98
N VAL A 244 0.35 14.44 0.90
CA VAL A 244 1.34 13.80 0.05
C VAL A 244 1.16 14.31 -1.37
N TYR A 245 2.29 14.65 -1.99
CA TYR A 245 2.36 15.08 -3.38
C TYR A 245 3.21 14.07 -4.17
N THR A 246 2.75 13.73 -5.37
CA THR A 246 3.46 12.80 -6.29
C THR A 246 3.78 13.54 -7.61
N PRO A 247 4.80 13.13 -8.39
CA PRO A 247 5.27 13.90 -9.54
C PRO A 247 4.32 13.86 -10.74
N ARG A 248 3.44 12.85 -10.78
CA ARG A 248 2.57 12.53 -11.93
C ARG A 248 1.10 12.82 -11.68
N SER A 249 0.74 13.23 -10.47
CA SER A 249 -0.61 13.71 -10.16
C SER A 249 -0.54 15.21 -9.86
N GLN A 250 -1.54 15.95 -10.33
CA GLN A 250 -1.73 17.35 -9.94
C GLN A 250 -2.51 17.46 -8.63
N ASP A 251 -3.04 16.35 -8.14
CA ASP A 251 -3.87 16.28 -6.96
C ASP A 251 -3.00 16.25 -5.71
N GLU A 252 -3.59 16.74 -4.63
CA GLU A 252 -3.08 16.59 -3.28
C GLU A 252 -3.75 15.39 -2.62
N PHE A 253 -2.94 14.47 -2.10
CA PHE A 253 -3.46 13.33 -1.36
C PHE A 253 -3.38 13.63 0.13
N VAL A 254 -4.40 13.26 0.89
CA VAL A 254 -4.39 13.40 2.35
C VAL A 254 -4.11 12.03 2.96
N TYR A 255 -3.12 11.92 3.85
CA TYR A 255 -2.87 10.65 4.55
C TYR A 255 -3.40 10.71 5.98
N LYS A 256 -3.96 9.62 6.49
CA LYS A 256 -4.39 9.48 7.90
C LYS A 256 -3.68 8.34 8.64
N ASP A 257 -3.02 7.48 7.88
CA ASP A 257 -2.32 6.31 8.37
C ASP A 257 -1.15 5.97 7.45
N VAL A 258 -0.26 5.11 7.94
CA VAL A 258 0.93 4.73 7.20
C VAL A 258 0.63 3.91 5.94
N ALA A 259 -0.53 3.24 5.87
CA ALA A 259 -0.92 2.49 4.68
C ALA A 259 -1.30 3.42 3.51
N ASP A 260 -1.86 4.61 3.78
CA ASP A 260 -2.02 5.66 2.76
C ASP A 260 -0.65 6.05 2.18
N ILE A 261 0.33 6.37 3.03
CA ILE A 261 1.66 6.77 2.60
C ILE A 261 2.34 5.63 1.82
N LEU A 262 2.29 4.41 2.34
CA LEU A 262 2.87 3.23 1.69
C LEU A 262 2.26 3.00 0.31
N SER A 263 0.94 3.14 0.16
CA SER A 263 0.26 2.99 -1.14
C SER A 263 0.78 3.97 -2.19
N LEU A 264 1.06 5.21 -1.77
CA LEU A 264 1.61 6.26 -2.63
C LEU A 264 3.09 6.04 -2.94
N ILE A 265 3.89 5.59 -1.95
CA ILE A 265 5.30 5.22 -2.17
C ILE A 265 5.42 4.05 -3.16
N LEU A 266 4.62 2.99 -2.98
CA LEU A 266 4.66 1.79 -3.82
C LEU A 266 4.15 2.03 -5.25
N GLY A 267 3.22 2.98 -5.42
CA GLY A 267 2.80 3.41 -6.74
C GLY A 267 3.86 4.21 -7.49
N GLY A 268 4.69 4.94 -6.74
CA GLY A 268 5.85 5.65 -7.24
C GLY A 268 5.52 6.65 -8.37
N ASN A 269 6.45 6.80 -9.31
CA ASN A 269 6.34 7.74 -10.43
C ASN A 269 5.75 7.10 -11.70
N GLN A 270 5.17 5.89 -11.58
CA GLN A 270 4.70 5.13 -12.73
C GLN A 270 3.29 5.57 -13.13
N GLU A 271 3.11 5.82 -14.42
CA GLU A 271 1.79 6.02 -15.02
C GLU A 271 1.33 4.73 -15.70
N ASP A 272 0.01 4.53 -15.68
CA ASP A 272 -0.62 3.52 -16.50
C ASP A 272 -0.67 3.96 -18.00
N PRO A 273 -1.16 3.11 -18.92
CA PRO A 273 -1.33 3.48 -20.33
C PRO A 273 -2.27 4.66 -20.61
N PHE A 274 -3.09 5.04 -19.63
CA PHE A 274 -4.11 6.09 -19.73
C PHE A 274 -3.66 7.40 -19.06
N GLY A 275 -2.44 7.44 -18.52
CA GLY A 275 -1.85 8.61 -17.86
C GLY A 275 -2.28 8.80 -16.40
N ILE A 276 -2.97 7.82 -15.79
CA ILE A 276 -3.32 7.84 -14.36
C ILE A 276 -2.13 7.29 -13.56
N SER A 277 -1.78 7.98 -12.47
CA SER A 277 -0.69 7.57 -11.59
C SER A 277 -1.02 6.24 -10.90
N ARG A 278 -0.08 5.30 -10.87
CA ARG A 278 -0.23 4.05 -10.09
C ARG A 278 -0.41 4.33 -8.60
N ALA A 279 0.19 5.42 -8.10
CA ALA A 279 0.03 5.86 -6.71
C ALA A 279 -1.42 6.21 -6.39
N GLU A 280 -2.08 6.97 -7.26
CA GLU A 280 -3.49 7.33 -7.15
C GLU A 280 -4.38 6.09 -7.09
N LYS A 281 -4.17 5.14 -8.00
CA LYS A 281 -4.95 3.88 -8.00
C LYS A 281 -4.76 3.04 -6.75
N LEU A 282 -3.52 2.93 -6.25
CA LEU A 282 -3.24 2.18 -5.03
C LEU A 282 -3.87 2.86 -3.80
N TYR A 283 -3.81 4.19 -3.76
CA TYR A 283 -4.42 5.00 -2.71
C TYR A 283 -5.95 4.89 -2.72
N GLU A 284 -6.59 5.01 -3.89
CA GLU A 284 -8.04 4.84 -4.04
C GLU A 284 -8.48 3.42 -3.70
N TYR A 285 -7.78 2.41 -4.21
CA TYR A 285 -8.04 1.01 -3.89
C TYR A 285 -7.97 0.76 -2.38
N LYS A 286 -6.93 1.30 -1.72
CA LYS A 286 -6.78 1.20 -0.27
C LYS A 286 -7.93 1.87 0.44
N ASN A 287 -8.25 3.13 0.10
CA ASN A 287 -9.29 3.88 0.81
C ASN A 287 -10.67 3.26 0.63
N ASN A 288 -11.07 2.91 -0.59
CA ASN A 288 -12.37 2.29 -0.81
C ASN A 288 -12.53 1.00 0.00
N LEU A 289 -11.51 0.13 -0.02
CA LEU A 289 -11.54 -1.14 0.69
C LEU A 289 -11.49 -0.97 2.22
N PHE A 290 -10.63 -0.06 2.71
CA PHE A 290 -10.45 0.14 4.16
C PHE A 290 -11.64 0.85 4.76
N MET A 291 -12.24 1.85 4.09
CA MET A 291 -13.39 2.57 4.61
C MET A 291 -14.63 1.67 4.72
N GLU A 292 -14.89 0.82 3.72
CA GLU A 292 -15.97 -0.15 3.81
C GLU A 292 -15.78 -1.10 5.01
N ARG A 293 -14.57 -1.62 5.18
CA ARG A 293 -14.23 -2.53 6.29
C ARG A 293 -14.27 -1.84 7.65
N LEU A 294 -13.77 -0.61 7.72
CA LEU A 294 -13.78 0.21 8.93
C LEU A 294 -15.21 0.54 9.36
N TYR A 295 -16.09 0.89 8.40
CA TYR A 295 -17.51 1.11 8.67
C TYR A 295 -18.17 -0.14 9.28
N LEU A 296 -17.96 -1.32 8.67
CA LEU A 296 -18.50 -2.57 9.19
C LEU A 296 -17.95 -2.90 10.58
N ALA A 297 -16.64 -2.73 10.79
CA ALA A 297 -16.00 -2.96 12.09
C ALA A 297 -16.55 -2.00 13.16
N ALA A 298 -16.66 -0.71 12.86
CA ALA A 298 -17.19 0.29 13.77
C ALA A 298 -18.64 -0.03 14.15
N ARG A 299 -19.48 -0.46 13.19
CA ARG A 299 -20.88 -0.87 13.45
C ARG A 299 -20.95 -2.08 14.39
N ILE A 300 -20.13 -3.10 14.14
CA ILE A 300 -20.09 -4.31 14.98
C ILE A 300 -19.62 -3.95 16.39
N MET A 301 -18.55 -3.17 16.52
CA MET A 301 -18.00 -2.77 17.81
C MET A 301 -18.96 -1.85 18.57
N GLN A 302 -19.66 -0.94 17.87
CA GLN A 302 -20.69 -0.08 18.45
C GLN A 302 -21.82 -0.94 19.02
N MET A 303 -22.34 -1.92 18.26
CA MET A 303 -23.37 -2.84 18.76
C MET A 303 -22.89 -3.64 19.98
N ARG A 304 -21.64 -4.13 19.95
CA ARG A 304 -21.02 -4.83 21.10
C ARG A 304 -20.96 -3.91 22.32
N ALA A 305 -20.47 -2.69 22.17
CA ALA A 305 -20.37 -1.72 23.26
C ALA A 305 -21.75 -1.42 23.88
N HIS A 306 -22.80 -1.30 23.06
CA HIS A 306 -24.17 -1.10 23.54
C HIS A 306 -24.68 -2.26 24.41
N ILE A 307 -24.42 -3.50 23.99
CA ILE A 307 -24.79 -4.72 24.73
C ILE A 307 -24.02 -4.77 26.05
N LEU A 308 -22.70 -4.61 26.00
CA LEU A 308 -21.82 -4.68 27.17
C LEU A 308 -22.12 -3.57 28.17
N ARG A 309 -22.40 -2.35 27.73
CA ARG A 309 -22.89 -1.26 28.59
C ARG A 309 -24.06 -1.71 29.44
N SER A 310 -25.07 -2.32 28.82
CA SER A 310 -26.29 -2.75 29.50
C SER A 310 -26.04 -3.91 30.48
N GLU A 311 -25.19 -4.86 30.09
CA GLU A 311 -24.80 -5.97 30.96
C GLU A 311 -24.05 -5.48 32.21
N TYR A 312 -23.04 -4.64 32.03
CA TYR A 312 -22.24 -4.09 33.12
C TYR A 312 -23.08 -3.17 34.03
N GLN A 313 -23.95 -2.34 33.46
CA GLN A 313 -24.86 -1.49 34.22
C GLN A 313 -25.77 -2.30 35.16
N SER A 314 -26.29 -3.44 34.68
CA SER A 314 -27.18 -4.30 35.49
C SER A 314 -26.49 -4.91 36.72
N ARG A 315 -25.16 -5.05 36.67
CA ARG A 315 -24.33 -5.63 37.75
C ARG A 315 -23.63 -4.57 38.60
N CYS A 316 -23.63 -3.32 38.16
CA CYS A 316 -23.10 -2.23 38.96
C CYS A 316 -24.04 -1.94 40.13
N ASN A 317 -23.52 -2.09 41.34
CA ASN A 317 -24.17 -1.59 42.55
C ASN A 317 -23.30 -0.50 43.20
N PRO A 318 -23.52 0.79 42.85
CA PRO A 318 -22.68 1.88 43.31
C PRO A 318 -22.80 2.11 44.83
N SER A 319 -23.89 1.64 45.46
CA SER A 319 -24.06 1.72 46.92
C SER A 319 -23.19 0.73 47.69
N LEU A 320 -22.77 -0.37 47.05
CA LEU A 320 -21.89 -1.38 47.65
C LEU A 320 -20.42 -1.14 47.29
N ASN A 321 -20.13 -0.91 46.00
CA ASN A 321 -18.79 -0.64 45.52
C ASN A 321 -18.82 0.12 44.18
N SER A 322 -18.69 1.44 44.25
CA SER A 322 -18.61 2.32 43.09
C SER A 322 -17.34 2.13 42.24
N GLN A 323 -16.30 1.48 42.80
CA GLN A 323 -15.05 1.16 42.09
C GLN A 323 -15.01 -0.28 41.57
N SER A 324 -16.12 -1.01 41.65
CA SER A 324 -16.19 -2.32 40.99
C SER A 324 -15.99 -2.18 39.48
N THR A 325 -15.34 -3.16 38.85
CA THR A 325 -15.15 -3.21 37.39
C THR A 325 -16.48 -2.97 36.66
N TYR A 326 -17.60 -3.48 37.18
CA TYR A 326 -18.93 -3.24 36.61
C TYR A 326 -19.32 -1.76 36.56
N CYS A 327 -19.07 -1.02 37.64
CA CYS A 327 -19.38 0.40 37.74
C CYS A 327 -18.42 1.30 36.94
N VAL A 328 -17.17 0.87 36.75
CA VAL A 328 -16.16 1.61 35.97
C VAL A 328 -16.32 1.37 34.47
N CYS A 329 -16.60 0.14 34.05
CA CYS A 329 -16.61 -0.20 32.62
C CYS A 329 -17.92 0.20 31.90
N HIS A 330 -19.09 0.21 32.56
CA HIS A 330 -20.33 0.60 31.87
C HIS A 330 -20.30 2.01 31.27
N PRO A 331 -19.80 3.08 31.94
CA PRO A 331 -19.72 4.40 31.32
C PRO A 331 -18.67 4.46 30.21
N LEU A 332 -17.60 3.66 30.30
CA LEU A 332 -16.59 3.57 29.24
C LEU A 332 -17.16 2.92 27.97
N TYR A 333 -17.96 1.84 28.11
CA TYR A 333 -18.67 1.25 26.97
C TYR A 333 -19.73 2.20 26.39
N ASP A 334 -20.40 3.02 27.21
CA ASP A 334 -21.31 4.06 26.73
C ASP A 334 -20.58 5.13 25.92
N ASN A 335 -19.41 5.57 26.41
CA ASN A 335 -18.57 6.52 25.71
C ASN A 335 -18.05 5.94 24.38
N LEU A 336 -17.56 4.68 24.39
CA LEU A 336 -17.10 4.01 23.18
C LEU A 336 -18.22 3.87 22.14
N TYR A 337 -19.45 3.54 22.57
CA TYR A 337 -20.62 3.51 21.70
C TYR A 337 -20.85 4.85 20.99
N SER A 338 -20.74 5.97 21.72
CA SER A 338 -20.87 7.32 21.16
C SER A 338 -19.73 7.65 20.20
N LYS A 339 -18.48 7.36 20.56
CA LYS A 339 -17.31 7.65 19.72
C LYS A 339 -17.29 6.84 18.43
N LEU A 340 -17.75 5.60 18.48
CA LEU A 340 -17.93 4.81 17.26
C LEU A 340 -19.08 5.34 16.38
N ASP A 341 -20.09 6.00 16.95
CA ASP A 341 -21.10 6.72 16.13
C ASP A 341 -20.46 7.87 15.36
N ASP A 342 -19.58 8.62 16.00
CA ASP A 342 -18.83 9.73 15.37
C ASP A 342 -17.99 9.20 14.20
N VAL A 343 -17.26 8.10 14.40
CA VAL A 343 -16.51 7.38 13.33
C VAL A 343 -17.45 6.99 12.18
N ILE A 344 -18.59 6.35 12.47
CA ILE A 344 -19.56 5.91 11.46
C ILE A 344 -20.15 7.08 10.66
N ARG A 345 -20.36 8.24 11.28
CA ARG A 345 -20.88 9.43 10.60
C ARG A 345 -19.84 10.05 9.68
N ASN A 346 -18.61 10.17 10.17
CA ASN A 346 -17.49 10.65 9.37
C ASN A 346 -17.15 9.68 8.24
N LEU A 347 -17.45 8.38 8.43
CA LEU A 347 -17.80 7.31 7.46
C LEU A 347 -18.08 7.64 5.99
N ARG A 348 -18.95 8.63 5.82
CA ARG A 348 -19.88 8.73 4.69
C ARG A 348 -19.41 9.69 3.60
N ASN A 349 -18.27 10.32 3.82
CA ASN A 349 -17.70 11.29 2.89
C ASN A 349 -16.75 10.58 1.91
N ASP A 350 -16.41 11.26 0.82
CA ASP A 350 -15.56 10.68 -0.24
C ASP A 350 -14.06 10.71 0.11
N TYR A 351 -13.68 11.29 1.26
CA TYR A 351 -12.32 11.27 1.84
C TYR A 351 -11.23 11.81 0.90
N THR A 352 -11.59 12.79 0.10
CA THR A 352 -10.68 13.50 -0.79
C THR A 352 -10.20 14.81 -0.17
N GLU A 353 -10.92 15.34 0.83
CA GLU A 353 -10.61 16.62 1.48
C GLU A 353 -9.93 16.45 2.84
N TYR A 354 -9.05 17.40 3.19
CA TYR A 354 -8.31 17.40 4.45
C TYR A 354 -9.22 17.41 5.68
N ASN A 355 -10.20 18.32 5.72
CA ASN A 355 -11.07 18.49 6.89
C ASN A 355 -11.91 17.24 7.19
N GLU A 356 -12.30 16.51 6.15
CA GLU A 356 -13.04 15.24 6.29
C GLU A 356 -12.14 14.15 6.88
N MET A 357 -10.91 14.06 6.38
CA MET A 357 -9.92 13.11 6.86
C MET A 357 -9.48 13.41 8.30
N GLU A 358 -9.30 14.69 8.63
CA GLU A 358 -9.00 15.17 9.98
C GLU A 358 -10.12 14.83 10.97
N SER A 359 -11.38 15.08 10.58
CA SER A 359 -12.55 14.73 11.40
C SER A 359 -12.64 13.23 11.65
N LEU A 360 -12.39 12.41 10.62
CA LEU A 360 -12.33 10.96 10.77
C LEU A 360 -11.20 10.54 11.72
N LYS A 361 -9.98 11.04 11.49
CA LYS A 361 -8.82 10.70 12.33
C LYS A 361 -9.05 11.08 13.78
N SER A 362 -9.54 12.29 14.05
CA SER A 362 -9.90 12.71 15.40
C SER A 362 -10.91 11.76 16.05
N SER A 363 -11.90 11.28 15.28
CA SER A 363 -12.89 10.32 15.81
C SER A 363 -12.30 8.94 16.10
N LEU A 364 -11.36 8.50 15.25
CA LEU A 364 -10.62 7.24 15.45
C LEU A 364 -9.74 7.31 16.70
N ASP A 365 -8.98 8.39 16.86
CA ASP A 365 -8.08 8.61 17.99
C ASP A 365 -8.87 8.71 19.31
N GLU A 366 -10.03 9.38 19.31
CA GLU A 366 -10.93 9.42 20.47
C GLU A 366 -11.49 8.04 20.82
N ALA A 367 -11.93 7.26 19.83
CA ALA A 367 -12.43 5.90 20.05
C ALA A 367 -11.32 4.96 20.57
N GLU A 368 -10.11 5.09 20.02
CA GLU A 368 -8.92 4.39 20.50
C GLU A 368 -8.62 4.75 21.96
N SER A 369 -8.59 6.04 22.31
CA SER A 369 -8.33 6.48 23.69
C SER A 369 -9.31 5.87 24.68
N VAL A 370 -10.60 5.81 24.34
CA VAL A 370 -11.61 5.18 25.20
C VAL A 370 -11.41 3.67 25.29
N TYR A 371 -11.02 3.02 24.20
CA TYR A 371 -10.70 1.59 24.21
C TYR A 371 -9.47 1.28 25.07
N GLN A 372 -8.43 2.11 25.02
CA GLN A 372 -7.26 1.97 25.88
C GLN A 372 -7.62 2.13 27.37
N ASP A 373 -8.56 3.01 27.70
CA ASP A 373 -9.12 3.09 29.06
C ASP A 373 -9.85 1.81 29.45
N LEU A 374 -10.66 1.22 28.56
CA LEU A 374 -11.30 -0.08 28.80
C LEU A 374 -10.26 -1.18 29.10
N VAL A 375 -9.18 -1.25 28.33
CA VAL A 375 -8.08 -2.22 28.56
C VAL A 375 -7.40 -1.95 29.91
N LYS A 376 -7.05 -0.69 30.20
CA LYS A 376 -6.40 -0.28 31.45
C LYS A 376 -7.22 -0.65 32.69
N TRP A 377 -8.55 -0.57 32.61
CA TRP A 377 -9.46 -0.93 33.69
C TRP A 377 -9.87 -2.41 33.69
N GLY A 378 -9.31 -3.23 32.80
CA GLY A 378 -9.58 -4.67 32.70
C GLY A 378 -10.97 -5.01 32.17
N CYS A 379 -11.59 -4.07 31.44
CA CYS A 379 -12.88 -4.26 30.77
C CYS A 379 -12.74 -5.02 29.44
N GLU A 380 -11.59 -4.83 28.77
CA GLU A 380 -11.17 -5.47 27.51
C GLU A 380 -9.73 -6.00 27.69
N THR A 381 -9.26 -6.82 26.75
CA THR A 381 -7.93 -7.45 26.76
C THR A 381 -7.10 -7.10 25.54
#